data_AF-A0A938V731-F1
#
_entry.id   AF-A0A938V731-F1
#
_cell.length_a   1.000
_cell.length_b   1.000
_cell.length_c   1.000
_cell.angle_alpha   90.00
_cell.angle_beta   90.00
_cell.angle_gamma   90.00
#
_symmetry.space_group_name_H-M   'P 1'
#
loop_
_entity.id
_entity.type
_entity.pdbx_description
1 polymer ?
#
loop_
_entity_poly.entity_id
_entity_poly.type
_entity_poly.pdbx_seq_one_letter_code
_entity_poly.pdbx_strand_id
1 'polypeptide(L)' 'MATTEQTLRSALHRVTSMLLGLFEVHGADPDLVDQAAEELEVIVREHLPSQLRPGVAGKLTLERLLDEFEHADTAGDRH' A
#
# COMPACT_ATOMS: atom_id res chain seq x y z
N MET A 1 2.85 -15.51 -17.10
CA MET A 1 1.68 -15.55 -16.19
C MET A 1 2.07 -14.80 -14.94
N ALA A 2 1.23 -13.91 -14.42
CA ALA A 2 1.51 -13.24 -13.17
C ALA A 2 1.49 -14.25 -12.02
N THR A 3 2.37 -14.08 -11.04
CA THR A 3 2.35 -14.91 -9.82
C THR A 3 1.17 -14.52 -8.94
N THR A 4 0.81 -15.39 -7.99
CA THR A 4 -0.18 -15.05 -6.95
C THR A 4 0.24 -13.78 -6.20
N GLU A 5 1.51 -13.66 -5.86
CA GLU A 5 2.07 -12.51 -5.16
C GLU A 5 1.94 -11.21 -5.99
N GLN A 6 2.27 -11.27 -7.28
CA GLN A 6 2.10 -10.13 -8.20
C GLN A 6 0.63 -9.71 -8.33
N THR A 7 -0.27 -10.68 -8.40
CA THR A 7 -1.72 -10.41 -8.48
C THR A 7 -2.23 -9.74 -7.20
N LEU A 8 -1.78 -10.21 -6.03
CA LEU A 8 -2.14 -9.63 -4.74
C LEU A 8 -1.59 -8.21 -4.59
N ARG A 9 -0.33 -7.97 -4.97
CA ARG A 9 0.27 -6.62 -4.97
C ARG A 9 -0.48 -5.65 -5.88
N SER A 10 -0.82 -6.08 -7.10
CA SER A 10 -1.60 -5.25 -8.03
C SER A 10 -2.97 -4.87 -7.47
N ALA A 11 -3.66 -5.81 -6.81
CA ALA A 11 -4.94 -5.55 -6.16
C ALA A 11 -4.80 -4.54 -5.00
N LEU A 12 -3.80 -4.73 -4.13
CA LEU A 12 -3.53 -3.83 -3.01
C LEU A 12 -3.12 -2.44 -3.48
N HIS A 13 -2.26 -2.32 -4.48
CA HIS A 13 -1.90 -1.05 -5.11
C HIS A 13 -3.14 -0.27 -5.57
N ARG A 14 -4.08 -0.98 -6.23
CA ARG A 14 -5.33 -0.36 -6.70
C ARG A 14 -6.24 0.10 -5.56
N VAL A 15 -6.35 -0.67 -4.49
CA VAL A 15 -7.12 -0.30 -3.29
C VAL A 15 -6.50 0.91 -2.60
N THR A 16 -5.18 0.91 -2.39
CA THR A 16 -4.45 2.03 -1.78
C THR A 16 -4.59 3.32 -2.61
N SER A 17 -4.46 3.22 -3.93
CA SER A 17 -4.64 4.38 -4.84
C SER A 17 -6.07 4.94 -4.77
N MET A 18 -7.06 4.06 -4.73
CA MET A 18 -8.47 4.45 -4.60
C MET A 18 -8.73 5.16 -3.26
N LEU A 19 -8.19 4.65 -2.15
CA LEU A 19 -8.37 5.24 -0.83
C LEU A 19 -7.77 6.64 -0.74
N LEU A 20 -6.56 6.86 -1.26
CA LEU A 20 -5.96 8.20 -1.34
C LEU A 20 -6.86 9.17 -2.10
N GLY A 21 -7.35 8.77 -3.27
CA GLY A 21 -8.27 9.60 -4.06
C GLY A 21 -9.58 9.89 -3.33
N LEU A 22 -10.16 8.89 -2.65
CA LEU A 22 -11.40 9.08 -1.88
C LEU A 22 -11.19 10.01 -0.68
N PHE A 23 -10.07 9.87 0.05
CA PHE A 23 -9.76 10.77 1.15
C PHE A 23 -9.60 12.21 0.69
N GLU A 24 -8.96 12.44 -0.44
CA GLU A 24 -8.81 13.76 -1.04
C GLU A 24 -10.17 14.35 -1.49
N VAL A 25 -10.97 13.55 -2.20
CA VAL A 25 -12.30 13.97 -2.69
C VAL A 25 -13.25 14.32 -1.53
N HIS A 26 -13.18 13.57 -0.43
CA HIS A 26 -14.05 13.75 0.72
C HIS A 26 -13.50 14.71 1.79
N GLY A 27 -12.26 15.21 1.62
CA GLY A 27 -11.60 16.04 2.63
C GLY A 27 -11.51 15.32 3.98
N ALA A 28 -11.11 14.05 3.95
CA ALA A 28 -11.12 13.19 5.13
C ALA A 28 -10.28 13.75 6.28
N ASP A 29 -10.75 13.51 7.50
CA ASP A 29 -10.01 13.84 8.71
C ASP A 29 -8.66 13.11 8.72
N PRO A 30 -7.54 13.79 9.03
CA PRO A 30 -6.22 13.17 9.12
C PRO A 30 -6.18 11.92 9.99
N ASP A 31 -6.92 11.89 11.11
CA ASP A 31 -6.94 10.73 12.02
C ASP A 31 -7.56 9.49 11.35
N LEU A 32 -8.55 9.70 10.46
CA LEU A 32 -9.15 8.62 9.67
C LEU A 32 -8.20 8.09 8.58
N VAL A 33 -7.40 8.99 7.99
CA VAL A 33 -6.38 8.61 7.02
C VAL A 33 -5.27 7.81 7.70
N ASP A 34 -4.84 8.25 8.89
CA ASP A 34 -3.85 7.56 9.71
C ASP A 34 -4.32 6.16 10.11
N GLN A 35 -5.56 6.03 10.61
CA GLN A 35 -6.11 4.73 10.97
C GLN A 35 -6.21 3.78 9.77
N ALA A 36 -6.70 4.26 8.63
CA ALA A 36 -6.80 3.42 7.43
C ALA A 36 -5.43 2.99 6.89
N ALA A 37 -4.43 3.86 7.00
CA ALA A 37 -3.06 3.55 6.61
C ALA A 37 -2.41 2.52 7.55
N GLU A 38 -2.65 2.61 8.86
CA GLU A 38 -2.16 1.64 9.85
C GLU A 38 -2.74 0.25 9.59
N GLU A 39 -4.06 0.14 9.38
CA GLU A 39 -4.73 -1.13 9.07
C GLU A 39 -4.18 -1.76 7.78
N LEU A 40 -3.96 -0.95 6.73
CA LEU A 40 -3.35 -1.43 5.49
C LEU A 40 -1.89 -1.86 5.67
N GLU A 41 -1.11 -1.12 6.45
CA GLU A 41 0.28 -1.48 6.76
C GLU A 41 0.34 -2.84 7.47
N VAL A 42 -0.54 -3.07 8.45
CA VAL A 42 -0.64 -4.35 9.17
C VAL A 42 -0.96 -5.49 8.22
N ILE A 43 -2.01 -5.36 7.41
CA ILE A 43 -2.43 -6.38 6.43
C ILE A 43 -1.27 -6.75 5.50
N VAL A 44 -0.55 -5.76 4.99
CA VAL A 44 0.54 -5.96 4.04
C VAL A 44 1.71 -6.65 4.71
N ARG A 45 2.09 -6.24 5.92
CA ARG A 45 3.21 -6.85 6.66
C ARG A 45 2.93 -8.27 7.12
N GLU A 46 1.68 -8.59 7.44
CA GLU A 46 1.29 -9.94 7.88
C GLU A 46 1.20 -10.95 6.72
N HIS A 47 0.87 -10.48 5.52
CA HIS A 47 0.52 -11.36 4.41
C HIS A 47 1.43 -11.25 3.19
N LEU A 48 2.31 -10.25 3.13
CA LEU A 48 3.28 -10.08 2.05
C LEU A 48 4.68 -9.81 2.58
N PRO A 49 5.73 -10.22 1.84
CA PRO A 49 7.09 -9.76 2.11
C PRO A 49 7.14 -8.25 1.92
N SER A 50 7.37 -7.52 3.01
CA SER A 50 7.38 -6.05 3.03
C SER A 50 8.63 -5.50 3.69
N GLN A 51 9.12 -4.36 3.18
CA GLN A 51 10.25 -3.62 3.76
C GLN A 51 9.81 -2.35 4.48
N LEU A 52 8.50 -2.08 4.53
CA LEU A 52 7.92 -0.95 5.21
C LEU A 52 8.32 -0.93 6.68
N ARG A 53 8.78 0.25 7.11
CA ARG A 53 9.03 0.55 8.52
C ARG A 53 7.79 1.22 9.11
N PRO A 54 7.33 0.77 10.29
CA PRO A 54 6.18 1.37 10.96
C PRO A 54 6.43 2.80 11.42
N GLY A 55 5.33 3.50 11.71
CA GLY A 55 5.34 4.73 12.51
C GLY A 55 5.47 6.01 11.69
N VAL A 56 4.80 6.07 10.54
CA VAL A 56 4.76 7.25 9.68
C VAL A 56 3.32 7.72 9.49
N ALA A 57 3.12 9.03 9.33
CA ALA A 57 1.81 9.64 9.11
C ALA A 57 1.07 8.99 7.93
N GLY A 58 -0.25 8.89 8.02
CA GLY A 58 -1.09 8.00 7.23
C GLY A 58 -0.96 8.18 5.73
N LYS A 59 -1.06 9.42 5.24
CA LYS A 59 -0.87 9.69 3.80
C LYS A 59 0.50 9.22 3.30
N LEU A 60 1.56 9.48 4.06
CA LEU A 60 2.91 9.07 3.70
C LEU A 60 3.09 7.55 3.80
N THR A 61 2.38 6.87 4.71
CA THR A 61 2.34 5.40 4.78
C THR A 61 1.66 4.80 3.54
N LEU A 62 0.52 5.37 3.10
CA LEU A 62 -0.17 4.94 1.87
C LEU A 62 0.69 5.18 0.62
N GLU A 63 1.39 6.31 0.53
CA GLU A 63 2.30 6.62 -0.58
C GLU A 63 3.46 5.61 -0.64
N ARG A 64 4.07 5.28 0.51
CA ARG A 64 5.14 4.26 0.57
C ARG A 64 4.66 2.87 0.22
N LEU A 65 3.42 2.53 0.57
CA LEU A 65 2.79 1.28 0.15
C LEU A 65 2.69 1.22 -1.37
N LEU A 66 2.26 2.30 -2.03
CA LEU A 66 2.24 2.37 -3.50
C LEU A 66 3.64 2.18 -4.09
N ASP A 67 4.64 2.90 -3.57
CA ASP A 67 6.02 2.77 -4.02
C ASP A 67 6.52 1.33 -3.88
N GLU A 68 6.28 0.68 -2.73
CA GLU A 68 6.71 -0.70 -2.50
C GLU A 68 6.09 -1.68 -3.52
N PHE A 69 4.82 -1.50 -3.85
CA PHE A 69 4.13 -2.37 -4.83
C PHE A 69 4.65 -2.16 -6.26
N GLU A 70 5.03 -0.93 -6.64
CA GLU A 70 5.62 -0.65 -7.95
C GLU A 70 7.04 -1.22 -8.08
N HIS A 71 7.85 -1.13 -7.01
CA HIS A 71 9.25 -1.56 -7.04
C HIS A 71 9.40 -3.08 -6.90
N ALA A 72 8.50 -3.76 -6.20
CA ALA A 72 8.55 -5.22 -6.04
C ALA A 72 8.33 -5.98 -7.36
N ASP A 73 7.56 -5.43 -8.30
CA ASP A 73 7.31 -6.06 -9.60
C ASP A 73 8.53 -6.05 -10.53
N THR A 74 9.48 -5.12 -10.35
CA THR A 74 10.70 -5.06 -11.17
C THR A 74 11.84 -5.99 -10.71
N ALA A 75 11.72 -6.58 -9.51
CA ALA A 75 12.70 -7.53 -8.98
C ALA A 75 12.43 -8.98 -9.48
N GLY A 76 11.18 -9.31 -9.83
CA GLY A 76 10.78 -10.63 -10.31
C GLY A 76 11.14 -10.94 -11.77
N ASP A 77 11.48 -9.93 -12.57
CA ASP A 77 11.74 -10.06 -14.02
C ASP A 77 13.24 -10.19 -14.35
N ARG A 78 14.10 -10.40 -13.34
CA ARG A 78 15.57 -10.48 -13.47
C ARG A 78 16.19 -11.81 -12.99
N HIS A 79 15.42 -12.90 -12.96
CA HIS A 79 15.93 -14.24 -12.62
C HIS A 79 15.41 -15.29 -13.59
#